data_AF-A0A6B3F489-F1
#
_entry.id   AF-A0A6B3F489-F1
#
_cell.length_a   1.000
_cell.length_b   1.000
_cell.length_c   1.000
_cell.angle_alpha   90.00
_cell.angle_beta   90.00
_cell.angle_gamma   90.00
#
_symmetry.space_group_name_H-M   'P 1'
#
loop_
_entity.id
_entity.type
_entity.pdbx_description
1 polymer ?
#
loop_
_entity_poly.entity_id
_entity_poly.type
_entity_poly.pdbx_seq_one_letter_code
_entity_poly.pdbx_strand_id
1 'polypeptide(L)'
;KPIEMEGGKRTTFADVAGIDEVEGELNDVVDFLKHPDAYRAMGAKMPRGVLLTGPPGTGKTLLARAVAGEANVPFFSASASEFIEMIVG
;
A
#
# COMPACT_ATOMS: atom_id res chain seq x y z
N LYS A 1 -6.90 -14.08 -9.11
CA LYS A 1 -5.74 -13.35 -9.70
C LYS A 1 -5.82 -11.92 -9.20
N PRO A 2 -4.73 -11.31 -8.73
CA PRO A 2 -4.76 -9.91 -8.30
C PRO A 2 -5.16 -9.02 -9.48
N ILE A 3 -6.05 -8.06 -9.23
CA ILE A 3 -6.60 -7.18 -10.26
C ILE A 3 -5.61 -6.03 -10.46
N GLU A 4 -5.00 -5.91 -11.65
CA GLU A 4 -4.24 -4.72 -12.04
C GLU A 4 -5.23 -3.59 -12.38
N MET A 5 -5.01 -2.41 -11.80
CA MET A 5 -5.80 -1.23 -12.16
C MET A 5 -5.25 -0.65 -13.47
N GLU A 6 -5.94 -0.86 -14.59
CA GLU A 6 -5.59 -0.21 -15.88
C GLU A 6 -5.88 1.30 -15.85
N GLY A 7 -4.87 2.10 -16.21
CA GLY A 7 -5.03 3.35 -16.98
C GLY A 7 -5.72 4.57 -16.36
N GLY A 8 -6.14 4.56 -15.09
CA GLY A 8 -6.75 5.71 -14.41
C GLY A 8 -5.76 6.62 -13.68
N LYS A 9 -6.14 7.88 -13.42
CA LYS A 9 -5.41 8.84 -12.56
C LYS A 9 -5.00 8.12 -11.26
N ARG A 10 -3.69 8.06 -10.99
CA ARG A 10 -3.18 7.47 -9.74
C ARG A 10 -3.60 8.34 -8.56
N THR A 11 -4.22 7.73 -7.55
CA THR A 11 -4.48 8.36 -6.26
C THR A 11 -3.14 8.65 -5.60
N THR A 12 -2.98 9.85 -5.06
CA THR A 12 -1.79 10.34 -4.35
C THR A 12 -2.15 10.74 -2.93
N PHE A 13 -1.17 11.05 -2.08
CA PHE A 13 -1.46 11.57 -0.73
C PHE A 13 -2.27 12.87 -0.78
N ALA A 14 -2.11 13.68 -1.84
CA ALA A 14 -2.93 14.86 -2.08
C ALA A 14 -4.44 14.56 -2.28
N ASP A 15 -4.81 13.33 -2.64
CA ASP A 15 -6.21 12.92 -2.80
C ASP A 15 -6.80 12.32 -1.49
N VAL A 16 -6.03 12.27 -0.38
CA VAL A 16 -6.46 11.71 0.91
C VAL A 16 -6.43 12.78 2.00
N ALA A 17 -7.59 13.06 2.61
CA ALA A 17 -7.70 14.03 3.69
C ALA A 17 -7.38 13.41 5.06
N GLY A 18 -6.71 14.17 5.92
CA GLY A 18 -6.52 13.83 7.34
C GLY A 18 -5.51 12.70 7.58
N ILE A 19 -4.44 12.66 6.77
CA ILE A 19 -3.36 11.65 6.89
C ILE A 19 -2.14 12.18 7.64
N ASP A 20 -2.18 13.39 8.16
CA ASP A 20 -1.01 14.10 8.73
C ASP A 20 -0.31 13.29 9.83
N GLU A 21 -1.08 12.54 10.63
CA GLU A 21 -0.56 11.70 11.72
C GLU A 21 0.23 10.47 11.22
N VAL A 22 -0.10 9.96 10.03
CA VAL A 22 0.49 8.73 9.47
C VAL A 22 1.38 8.99 8.25
N GLU A 23 1.38 10.21 7.72
CA GLU A 23 2.10 10.60 6.52
C GLU A 23 3.61 10.31 6.63
N GLY A 24 4.21 10.54 7.80
CA GLY A 24 5.62 10.21 8.04
C GLY A 24 5.93 8.73 7.89
N GLU A 25 5.15 7.87 8.56
CA GLU A 25 5.33 6.41 8.48
C GLU A 25 5.09 5.87 7.07
N LEU A 26 4.14 6.46 6.33
CA LEU A 26 3.85 6.06 4.96
C LEU A 26 4.91 6.55 3.98
N ASN A 27 5.50 7.73 4.22
CA ASN A 27 6.62 8.22 3.41
C ASN A 27 7.84 7.30 3.49
N ASP A 28 8.12 6.70 4.65
CA ASP A 28 9.17 5.69 4.78
C ASP A 28 8.89 4.47 3.89
N VAL A 29 7.62 4.05 3.80
CA VAL A 29 7.20 2.95 2.92
C VAL A 29 7.34 3.33 1.46
N VAL A 30 6.98 4.57 1.10
CA VAL A 30 7.13 5.11 -0.26
C VAL A 30 8.60 5.18 -0.66
N ASP A 31 9.47 5.71 0.19
CA ASP A 31 10.90 5.82 -0.08
C ASP A 31 11.54 4.45 -0.24
N PHE A 32 11.16 3.51 0.61
CA PHE A 32 11.57 2.12 0.50
C PHE A 32 11.17 1.48 -0.85
N LEU A 33 9.96 1.74 -1.33
CA LEU A 33 9.49 1.23 -2.63
C LEU A 33 10.22 1.89 -3.81
N LYS A 34 10.65 3.15 -3.66
CA LYS A 34 11.42 3.89 -4.69
C LYS A 34 12.89 3.52 -4.73
N HIS A 35 13.51 3.27 -3.58
CA HIS A 35 14.95 3.08 -3.43
C HIS A 35 15.36 1.76 -2.74
N PRO A 36 14.83 0.59 -3.13
CA PRO A 36 15.04 -0.66 -2.40
C PRO A 36 16.53 -1.07 -2.33
N ASP A 37 17.33 -0.72 -3.33
CA ASP A 37 18.74 -1.10 -3.40
C ASP A 37 19.62 -0.34 -2.39
N ALA A 38 19.26 0.91 -2.05
CA ALA A 38 19.97 1.68 -1.02
C ALA A 38 19.85 0.98 0.34
N TYR A 39 18.65 0.51 0.69
CA TYR A 39 18.40 -0.23 1.93
C TYR A 39 19.12 -1.58 1.95
N ARG A 40 19.15 -2.29 0.82
CA ARG A 40 19.90 -3.55 0.69
C ARG A 40 21.40 -3.35 0.87
N ALA A 41 21.97 -2.31 0.27
CA ALA A 41 23.39 -1.99 0.38
C ALA A 41 23.83 -1.68 1.82
N MET A 42 22.95 -1.06 2.62
CA MET A 42 23.19 -0.79 4.04
C MET A 42 22.99 -2.03 4.94
N GLY A 43 22.58 -3.17 4.39
CA GLY A 43 22.22 -4.35 5.17
C GLY A 43 20.95 -4.18 6.00
N ALA A 44 20.11 -3.18 5.68
CA ALA A 44 18.88 -2.93 6.40
C ALA A 44 17.85 -4.04 6.13
N LYS A 45 17.15 -4.45 7.18
CA LYS A 45 16.08 -5.45 7.06
C LYS A 45 14.84 -4.78 6.49
N MET A 46 14.45 -5.18 5.29
CA MET A 46 13.27 -4.65 4.63
C MET A 46 11.98 -4.93 5.43
N PRO A 47 11.07 -3.95 5.60
CA PRO A 47 9.76 -4.18 6.19
C PRO A 47 9.03 -5.29 5.43
N ARG A 48 8.43 -6.23 6.15
CA ARG A 48 7.73 -7.38 5.53
C ARG A 48 6.30 -7.06 5.11
N GLY A 49 5.75 -5.96 5.61
CA GLY A 49 4.41 -5.48 5.31
C GLY A 49 3.97 -4.41 6.31
N VAL A 50 2.87 -3.74 5.99
CA VAL A 50 2.21 -2.73 6.83
C VAL A 50 0.80 -3.21 7.14
N LEU A 51 0.36 -3.06 8.38
CA LEU A 51 -1.00 -3.37 8.80
C LEU A 51 -1.74 -2.08 9.12
N LEU A 52 -2.71 -1.72 8.28
CA LEU A 52 -3.59 -0.59 8.53
C LEU A 52 -4.81 -1.06 9.35
N THR A 53 -5.02 -0.48 10.52
CA THR A 53 -6.13 -0.81 11.43
C THR A 53 -6.96 0.44 11.77
N GLY A 54 -8.24 0.23 12.12
CA GLY A 54 -9.17 1.29 12.52
C GLY A 54 -10.61 1.03 12.08
N PRO A 55 -11.57 1.88 12.51
CA PRO A 55 -12.99 1.75 12.16
C PRO A 55 -13.26 1.66 10.64
N PRO A 56 -14.34 1.02 10.18
CA PRO A 56 -14.70 1.04 8.77
C PRO A 56 -14.91 2.48 8.26
N GLY A 57 -14.55 2.76 7.01
CA GLY A 57 -14.73 4.08 6.40
C GLY A 57 -13.58 5.08 6.62
N THR A 58 -12.54 4.76 7.40
CA THR A 58 -11.38 5.66 7.64
C THR A 58 -10.35 5.70 6.50
N GLY A 59 -10.73 5.35 5.28
CA GLY A 59 -9.84 5.51 4.12
C GLY A 59 -8.66 4.53 4.01
N LYS A 60 -8.56 3.46 4.82
CA LYS A 60 -7.44 2.47 4.76
C LYS A 60 -7.14 1.97 3.34
N THR A 61 -8.16 1.57 2.58
CA THR A 61 -8.00 1.10 1.19
C THR A 61 -7.56 2.22 0.25
N LEU A 62 -8.05 3.44 0.48
CA LEU A 62 -7.66 4.62 -0.31
C LEU A 62 -6.19 4.99 -0.03
N LEU A 63 -5.78 4.93 1.24
CA LEU A 63 -4.42 5.17 1.70
C LEU A 63 -3.43 4.18 1.09
N ALA A 64 -3.76 2.89 1.07
CA ALA A 64 -2.92 1.87 0.43
C ALA A 64 -2.73 2.13 -1.08
N ARG A 65 -3.77 2.63 -1.76
CA ARG A 65 -3.68 3.04 -3.18
C ARG A 65 -2.83 4.30 -3.34
N ALA A 66 -2.96 5.26 -2.43
CA ALA A 66 -2.18 6.49 -2.43
C ALA A 66 -0.68 6.21 -2.26
N VAL A 67 -0.28 5.32 -1.33
CA VAL A 67 1.11 4.88 -1.16
C VAL A 67 1.69 4.31 -2.47
N ALA A 68 0.94 3.45 -3.15
CA ALA A 68 1.39 2.89 -4.43
C ALA A 68 1.47 3.95 -5.54
N GLY A 69 0.55 4.91 -5.54
CA GLY A 69 0.58 6.05 -6.45
C GLY A 69 1.79 6.96 -6.22
N GLU A 70 2.10 7.27 -4.97
CA GLU A 70 3.28 8.06 -4.58
C GLU A 70 4.59 7.36 -4.96
N ALA A 71 4.66 6.04 -4.76
CA ALA A 71 5.80 5.22 -5.13
C ALA A 71 5.90 4.94 -6.65
N ASN A 72 4.85 5.26 -7.41
CA ASN A 72 4.73 4.94 -8.84
C ASN A 72 4.94 3.44 -9.14
N VAL A 73 4.40 2.57 -8.27
CA VAL A 73 4.45 1.12 -8.41
C VAL A 73 3.06 0.54 -8.74
N PRO A 74 2.97 -0.65 -9.34
CA PRO A 74 1.69 -1.33 -9.52
C PRO A 74 0.98 -1.59 -8.18
N PHE A 75 -0.34 -1.39 -8.15
CA PHE A 75 -1.17 -1.69 -6.99
C PHE A 75 -2.05 -2.90 -7.29
N PHE A 76 -1.95 -3.91 -6.42
CA PHE A 76 -2.77 -5.11 -6.48
C PHE A 76 -3.66 -5.18 -5.23
N SER A 77 -4.96 -5.41 -5.42
CA SER A 77 -5.88 -5.67 -4.32
C SER A 77 -6.49 -7.06 -4.43
N ALA A 78 -6.58 -7.74 -3.29
CA ALA A 78 -7.36 -8.96 -3.12
C ALA A 78 -8.17 -8.83 -1.83
N SER A 79 -9.42 -9.29 -1.86
CA SER A 79 -10.28 -9.28 -0.68
C SER A 79 -10.11 -10.56 0.11
N ALA A 80 -10.00 -10.47 1.45
CA ALA A 80 -9.94 -11.67 2.31
C ALA A 80 -11.17 -12.58 2.13
N SER A 81 -12.33 -12.00 1.79
CA SER A 81 -13.54 -12.75 1.48
C SER A 81 -13.42 -13.59 0.20
N GLU A 82 -12.52 -13.24 -0.72
CA GLU A 82 -12.23 -14.04 -1.93
C GLU A 82 -11.43 -15.31 -1.58
N PHE A 83 -10.81 -15.38 -0.40
CA PHE A 83 -10.04 -16.54 0.06
C PHE A 83 -10.85 -17.54 0.89
N ILE A 84 -12.12 -17.27 1.15
CA ILE A 84 -13.02 -18.23 1.79
C ILE A 84 -13.64 -19.11 0.71
N GLU A 85 -12.88 -20.06 0.18
CA GLU A 85 -13.43 -21.15 -0.62
C GLU A 85 -13.87 -22.30 0.31
N MET A 86 -15.11 -22.78 0.11
CA MET A 86 -15.69 -23.90 0.88
C MET A 86 -15.20 -25.28 0.39
N ILE A 87 -14.15 -25.31 -0.42
CA ILE A 87 -13.57 -26.51 -1.01
C ILE A 87 -12.10 -26.56 -0.61
N VAL A 88 -11.73 -27.71 -0.04
CA VAL A 88 -10.35 -28.04 0.32
C VAL A 88 -9.56 -28.28 -0.96
N GLY A 89 -8.50 -27.50 -1.16
CA GLY A 89 -7.39 -27.77 -2.07
C GLY A 89 -6.12 -28.04 -1.27
#